data_AF-A0A5B7HF00-F1
#
_entry.id   AF-A0A5B7HF00-F1
#
_cell.length_a   1.000
_cell.length_b   1.000
_cell.length_c   1.000
_cell.angle_alpha   90.00
_cell.angle_beta   90.00
_cell.angle_gamma   90.00
#
_symmetry.space_group_name_H-M   'P 1'
#
loop_
_entity.id
_entity.type
_entity.pdbx_description
1 polymer ?
#
loop_
_entity_poly.entity_id
_entity_poly.type
_entity_poly.pdbx_seq_one_letter_code
_entity_poly.pdbx_strand_id
1 'polypeptide(L)' 'MVLELQYEERMKRMKEMGLPTLQDRRERGDLITMYKIINGIEKIDKEDLVLVTEEDGRTRGQRRSGWGNV' A
#
# COMPACT_ATOMS: atom_id res chain seq x y z
N MET A 1 14.47 22.53 2.41
CA MET A 1 14.20 23.49 1.31
C MET A 1 14.21 22.89 -0.09
N VAL A 2 15.34 22.51 -0.72
CA VAL A 2 15.31 22.04 -2.14
C VAL A 2 14.45 20.77 -2.34
N LEU A 3 14.50 19.82 -1.40
CA LEU A 3 13.67 18.60 -1.45
C LEU A 3 12.18 18.85 -1.20
N GLU A 4 11.84 19.82 -0.33
CA GLU A 4 10.43 20.17 -0.04
C GLU A 4 9.78 20.86 -1.25
N LEU A 5 10.50 21.78 -1.90
CA LEU A 5 10.04 22.45 -3.12
C LEU A 5 9.75 21.43 -4.23
N GLN A 6 10.65 20.46 -4.44
CA GLN A 6 10.49 19.43 -5.47
C GLN A 6 9.31 18.49 -5.18
N TYR A 7 9.01 18.24 -3.90
CA TYR A 7 7.85 17.47 -3.46
C TYR A 7 6.54 18.22 -3.74
N GLU A 8 6.45 19.49 -3.35
CA GLU A 8 5.26 20.32 -3.56
C GLU A 8 4.94 20.51 -5.05
N GLU A 9 5.96 20.74 -5.88
CA GLU A 9 5.81 20.84 -7.33
C GLU A 9 5.24 19.54 -7.94
N ARG A 10 5.74 18.39 -7.49
CA ARG A 10 5.24 17.09 -7.93
C ARG A 10 3.77 16.90 -7.54
N MET A 11 3.40 17.26 -6.32
CA MET A 11 2.01 17.17 -5.84
C MET A 11 1.08 18.08 -6.65
N LYS A 12 1.53 19.30 -6.95
CA LYS A 12 0.80 20.24 -7.81
C LYS A 12 0.57 19.67 -9.21
N ARG A 13 1.60 19.11 -9.85
CA ARG A 13 1.47 18.49 -11.18
C ARG A 13 0.52 17.27 -11.17
N MET A 14 0.58 16.43 -10.13
CA MET A 14 -0.37 15.32 -9.98
C MET A 14 -1.80 15.85 -9.92
N LYS A 15 -2.06 16.91 -9.14
CA LYS A 15 -3.38 17.53 -9.03
C LYS A 15 -3.87 18.10 -10.38
N GLU A 16 -3.00 18.80 -11.11
CA GLU A 16 -3.34 19.38 -12.43
C GLU A 16 -3.66 18.31 -13.48
N MET A 17 -2.98 17.16 -13.43
CA MET A 17 -3.25 16.02 -14.31
C MET A 17 -4.39 15.11 -13.82
N GLY A 18 -4.99 15.39 -12.65
CA GLY A 18 -6.02 14.55 -12.05
C GLY A 18 -5.51 13.17 -11.60
N LEU A 19 -4.20 13.05 -11.29
CA LEU A 19 -3.61 11.81 -10.80
C LEU A 19 -3.78 11.68 -9.29
N PRO A 20 -4.20 10.49 -8.80
CA PRO A 20 -4.27 10.22 -7.37
C PRO A 20 -2.87 10.11 -6.78
N THR A 21 -2.73 10.54 -5.53
CA THR A 21 -1.48 10.44 -4.77
C THR A 21 -1.18 8.98 -4.42
N LEU A 22 0.01 8.72 -3.87
CA LEU A 22 0.30 7.39 -3.32
C LEU A 22 -0.61 7.07 -2.13
N GLN A 23 -0.92 8.07 -1.31
CA GLN A 23 -1.79 7.92 -0.14
C GLN A 23 -3.21 7.54 -0.56
N ASP A 24 -3.80 8.26 -1.52
CA ASP A 24 -5.15 7.96 -2.03
C ASP A 24 -5.25 6.51 -2.56
N ARG A 25 -4.20 6.05 -3.23
CA ARG A 25 -4.13 4.68 -3.76
C ARG A 25 -3.99 3.62 -2.66
N ARG A 26 -3.25 3.92 -1.59
CA ARG A 26 -3.12 3.03 -0.42
C ARG A 26 -4.45 2.92 0.31
N GLU A 27 -5.07 4.05 0.66
CA GLU A 27 -6.38 4.10 1.34
C GLU A 27 -7.46 3.36 0.53
N ARG A 28 -7.48 3.55 -0.80
CA ARG A 28 -8.39 2.80 -1.66
C ARG A 28 -8.11 1.29 -1.62
N GLY A 29 -6.85 0.87 -1.58
CA GLY A 29 -6.47 -0.53 -1.44
C GLY A 29 -6.95 -1.14 -0.12
N ASP A 30 -6.85 -0.39 0.97
CA ASP A 30 -7.32 -0.81 2.30
C ASP A 30 -8.85 -0.94 2.33
N LEU A 31 -9.57 0.03 1.75
CA LEU A 31 -11.03 -0.03 1.62
C LEU A 31 -11.50 -1.22 0.78
N ILE A 32 -10.82 -1.53 -0.33
CA ILE A 32 -11.11 -2.71 -1.14
C ILE A 32 -10.90 -3.99 -0.33
N THR A 33 -9.81 -4.06 0.44
CA THR A 33 -9.52 -5.22 1.30
C THR A 33 -10.61 -5.40 2.35
N MET A 34 -10.98 -4.32 3.05
CA MET A 34 -12.09 -4.33 4.02
C MET A 34 -13.41 -4.77 3.39
N TYR A 35 -13.76 -4.24 2.21
CA TYR A 35 -14.97 -4.63 1.51
C TYR A 35 -15.00 -6.13 1.20
N LYS A 36 -13.90 -6.70 0.71
CA LYS A 36 -13.84 -8.13 0.41
C LYS A 36 -13.98 -9.00 1.67
N ILE A 37 -13.38 -8.59 2.79
CA ILE A 37 -13.51 -9.29 4.07
C ILE A 37 -14.96 -9.24 4.57
N ILE A 38 -15.56 -8.04 4.61
CA ILE A 38 -16.93 -7.83 5.11
C ILE A 38 -17.94 -8.65 4.29
N ASN A 39 -17.77 -8.73 2.97
CA ASN A 39 -18.66 -9.47 2.10
C ASN A 39 -18.30 -10.96 1.95
N GLY A 40 -17.32 -11.46 2.71
CA GLY A 40 -16.89 -12.87 2.66
C GLY A 40 -16.28 -13.31 1.32
N ILE A 41 -15.86 -12.36 0.48
CA ILE A 41 -15.18 -12.61 -0.80
C ILE A 41 -13.75 -13.08 -0.57
N GLU A 42 -13.08 -12.51 0.44
CA GLU A 42 -11.73 -12.87 0.84
C GLU A 42 -11.76 -13.30 2.32
N LYS A 43 -11.29 -14.52 2.59
CA LYS A 43 -11.07 -15.01 3.96
C LYS A 43 -9.65 -14.65 4.34
N ILE A 44 -9.53 -13.89 5.42
CA ILE A 44 -8.26 -13.51 6.02
C ILE A 44 -8.24 -14.12 7.42
N ASP A 45 -7.15 -14.79 7.76
CA ASP A 45 -6.93 -15.28 9.11
C ASP A 45 -6.65 -14.09 10.05
N LYS A 46 -7.06 -14.19 11.32
CA LYS A 46 -6.94 -13.07 12.28
C LYS A 46 -5.49 -12.64 12.49
N GLU A 47 -4.57 -13.56 12.28
CA GLU A 47 -3.13 -13.37 12.36
C GLU A 47 -2.60 -12.51 11.19
N ASP A 48 -3.22 -12.62 10.00
CA ASP A 48 -2.87 -11.83 8.81
C ASP A 48 -3.45 -10.40 8.86
N LEU A 49 -4.44 -10.14 9.72
CA LEU A 49 -4.96 -8.79 9.99
C LEU A 49 -3.97 -7.90 10.76
N VAL A 50 -3.02 -8.49 11.50
CA VAL A 50 -2.20 -7.77 12.49
C VAL A 50 -0.81 -7.38 11.95
N LEU A 51 -0.43 -7.79 10.73
CA LEU A 51 0.92 -7.59 10.21
C LEU A 51 0.97 -6.68 8.98
N VAL A 52 0.99 -5.36 9.18
CA VAL A 52 1.82 -4.42 8.39
C VAL A 52 2.12 -3.20 9.27
N THR A 53 3.14 -3.29 10.12
CA THR A 53 3.83 -2.08 10.59
C THR A 53 4.72 -1.58 9.45
N GLU A 54 4.84 -0.25 9.31
CA GLU A 54 5.58 0.39 8.22
C GLU A 54 7.07 0.03 8.13
N GLU A 55 7.61 -0.69 9.12
CA GLU A 55 9.03 -1.04 9.22
C GLU A 55 9.48 -2.05 8.15
N ASP A 56 8.56 -2.82 7.58
CA ASP A 56 8.97 -3.98 6.79
C ASP A 56 9.35 -3.63 5.33
N GLY A 57 9.12 -2.39 4.87
CA GLY A 57 9.57 -1.87 3.55
C GLY A 57 9.11 -2.68 2.31
N ARG A 58 8.34 -3.75 2.51
CA ARG A 58 7.92 -4.71 1.50
C ARG A 58 6.62 -4.26 0.87
N THR A 59 6.59 -4.25 -0.46
CA THR A 59 5.35 -4.14 -1.21
C THR A 59 4.54 -5.44 -1.10
N ARG A 60 3.22 -5.34 -0.89
CA ARG A 60 2.30 -6.51 -0.91
C ARG A 60 2.53 -7.33 -2.18
N GLY A 61 2.76 -8.64 -2.02
CA GLY A 61 3.03 -9.59 -3.12
C GLY A 61 4.47 -10.13 -3.17
N GLN A 62 5.39 -9.62 -2.35
CA GLN A 62 6.78 -10.08 -2.34
C GLN A 62 7.02 -11.12 -1.23
N ARG A 63 6.82 -12.41 -1.54
CA ARG A 63 7.30 -13.53 -0.70
C ARG A 63 8.71 -13.90 -1.15
N ARG A 64 9.68 -14.03 -0.23
CA ARG A 64 10.91 -14.78 -0.51
C ARG A 64 10.50 -16.22 -0.80
N SER A 65 10.75 -16.70 -2.02
CA SER A 65 10.79 -18.14 -2.27
C SER A 65 11.97 -18.69 -1.47
N GLY A 66 11.68 -19.42 -0.40
CA GLY A 66 12.70 -20.16 0.35
C GLY A 66 13.20 -21.34 -0.48
N TRP A 67 14.07 -21.07 -1.46
CA TRP A 67 14.99 -22.07 -1.98
C TRP A 67 16.36 -21.76 -1.38
N GLY A 68 16.71 -22.51 -0.34
CA GLY A 68 17.97 -22.36 0.38
C GLY A 68 18.03 -23.26 1.61
N ASN A 69 18.71 -24.40 1.44
CA ASN A 69 19.22 -25.37 2.41
C ASN A 69 18.27 -26.49 2.87
N VAL A 70 18.31 -27.59 2.10
CA VAL A 70 18.39 -28.97 2.64
C VAL A 70 19.84 -29.21 3.07
#